data_AF-A0A4Q6Y6J2-F1
#
_entry.id   AF-A0A4Q6Y6J2-F1
#
_cell.length_a   1.000
_cell.length_b   1.000
_cell.length_c   1.000
_cell.angle_alpha   90.00
_cell.angle_beta   90.00
_cell.angle_gamma   90.00
#
_symmetry.space_group_name_H-M   'P 1'
#
loop_
_entity.id
_entity.type
_entity.pdbx_description
1 polymer ?
#
loop_
_entity_poly.entity_id
_entity_poly.type
_entity_poly.pdbx_seq_one_letter_code
_entity_poly.pdbx_strand_id
1 'polypeptide(L)'
;MKTALTAIAAPFLILLFIVSIPFVLPFVAIAEKRTAKRKQALVESWPCGWCVAPLRVEALARADAIFAAYAHKAFAQFHTLQARMVRNLHACCPRCDAGHRYDEPTNRFVLLHLMEFRETFGEVLREAVPPPTVTLAWPWLAPPGAMHRVKLTRDSVCLADDVAAPHVGMIEVPAAMDVAAIGEALLRSPWLAHVGSNATWWCSAGSVTLVFGLRAADPFVRRIGKDVVATTIVTDLHVHYAARRDHDDLCREMVERGAGASGKGGTSPAPGDR
;
A
#
# COMPACT_ATOMS: atom_id res chain seq x y z
N MET A 1 -34.70 39.15 -23.16
CA MET A 1 -35.34 37.81 -23.07
C MET A 1 -34.58 36.82 -22.18
N LYS A 2 -33.26 36.63 -22.33
CA LYS A 2 -32.49 35.67 -21.49
C LYS A 2 -32.58 35.93 -19.98
N THR A 3 -32.58 37.20 -19.56
CA THR A 3 -32.65 37.61 -18.15
C THR A 3 -34.00 37.35 -17.49
N ALA A 4 -35.10 37.39 -18.24
CA ALA A 4 -36.44 37.09 -17.72
C ALA A 4 -36.64 35.58 -17.51
N LEU A 5 -36.08 34.74 -18.41
CA LEU A 5 -36.18 33.29 -18.29
C LEU A 5 -35.43 32.76 -17.05
N THR A 6 -34.26 33.32 -16.75
CA THR A 6 -33.47 32.97 -15.56
C THR A 6 -34.15 33.36 -14.25
N ALA A 7 -34.90 34.45 -14.24
CA ALA A 7 -35.60 34.93 -13.04
C ALA A 7 -36.74 34.00 -12.59
N ILE A 8 -37.37 33.28 -13.52
CA ILE A 8 -38.45 32.32 -13.23
C ILE A 8 -37.90 30.91 -12.98
N ALA A 9 -36.84 30.52 -13.69
CA ALA A 9 -36.25 29.18 -13.56
C ALA A 9 -35.65 28.92 -12.17
N ALA A 10 -34.99 29.92 -11.58
CA ALA A 10 -34.34 29.77 -10.27
C ALA A 10 -35.30 29.41 -9.12
N PRO A 11 -36.41 30.15 -8.87
CA PRO A 11 -37.35 29.80 -7.79
C PRO A 11 -38.06 28.47 -8.04
N PHE A 12 -38.33 28.12 -9.30
CA PHE A 12 -38.92 26.82 -9.64
C PHE A 12 -37.96 25.66 -9.33
N LEU A 13 -36.67 25.79 -9.63
CA LEU A 13 -35.65 24.78 -9.28
C LEU A 13 -35.51 24.62 -7.76
N ILE A 14 -35.54 25.72 -7.01
CA ILE A 14 -35.50 25.70 -5.54
C ILE A 14 -36.73 24.97 -4.98
N LEU A 15 -37.93 25.31 -5.48
CA LEU A 15 -39.16 24.65 -5.06
C LEU A 15 -39.15 23.16 -5.39
N LEU A 16 -38.72 22.79 -6.60
CA LEU A 16 -38.57 21.39 -7.01
C LEU A 16 -37.61 20.64 -6.07
N PHE A 17 -36.48 21.26 -5.71
CA PHE A 17 -35.52 20.67 -4.78
C PHE A 17 -36.16 20.44 -3.40
N ILE A 18 -36.78 21.47 -2.81
CA ILE A 18 -37.44 21.39 -1.50
C ILE A 18 -38.52 20.30 -1.48
N VAL A 19 -39.35 20.23 -2.53
CA VAL A 19 -40.40 19.21 -2.67
C VAL A 19 -39.81 17.82 -2.87
N SER A 20 -38.63 17.69 -3.51
CA SER A 20 -37.97 16.39 -3.75
C SER A 20 -37.28 15.80 -2.51
N ILE A 21 -36.76 16.63 -1.60
CA ILE A 21 -36.03 16.20 -0.38
C ILE A 21 -36.76 15.11 0.42
N PRO A 22 -38.05 15.24 0.80
CA PRO A 22 -38.76 14.23 1.59
C PRO A 22 -38.90 12.88 0.88
N PHE A 23 -38.73 12.83 -0.44
CA PHE A 23 -38.70 11.59 -1.21
C PHE A 23 -37.28 11.06 -1.33
N VAL A 24 -36.30 11.91 -1.65
CA VAL A 24 -34.89 11.49 -1.85
C VAL A 24 -34.26 10.96 -0.56
N LEU A 25 -34.48 11.62 0.58
CA LEU A 25 -33.84 11.24 1.86
C LEU A 25 -34.19 9.81 2.31
N PRO A 26 -35.47 9.37 2.30
CA PRO A 26 -35.81 7.97 2.59
C PRO A 26 -35.13 6.96 1.65
N PHE A 27 -35.04 7.27 0.35
CA PHE A 27 -34.38 6.37 -0.61
C PHE A 27 -32.88 6.22 -0.30
N VAL A 28 -32.19 7.31 0.02
CA VAL A 28 -30.78 7.28 0.42
C VAL A 28 -30.60 6.47 1.70
N ALA A 29 -31.43 6.71 2.72
CA ALA A 29 -31.37 5.96 3.99
C ALA A 29 -31.63 4.46 3.81
N ILE A 30 -32.58 4.08 2.95
CA ILE A 30 -32.85 2.68 2.62
C ILE A 30 -31.67 2.07 1.87
N ALA A 31 -31.09 2.79 0.91
CA ALA A 31 -29.92 2.33 0.16
C ALA A 31 -28.72 2.09 1.09
N GLU A 32 -28.41 3.03 1.98
CA GLU A 32 -27.35 2.88 2.98
C GLU A 32 -27.59 1.69 3.91
N LYS A 33 -28.82 1.52 4.41
CA LYS A 33 -29.20 0.39 5.26
C LYS A 33 -29.03 -0.94 4.53
N ARG A 34 -29.37 -1.00 3.24
CA ARG A 34 -29.17 -2.20 2.40
C ARG A 34 -27.69 -2.50 2.20
N THR A 35 -26.88 -1.48 1.91
CA THR A 35 -25.42 -1.62 1.77
C THR A 35 -24.77 -2.09 3.07
N ALA A 36 -25.19 -1.55 4.22
CA ALA A 36 -24.72 -1.98 5.54
C ALA A 36 -25.06 -3.44 5.82
N LYS A 37 -26.32 -3.85 5.59
CA LYS A 37 -26.73 -5.26 5.73
C LYS A 37 -25.96 -6.20 4.81
N ARG A 38 -25.70 -5.78 3.57
CA ARG A 38 -24.89 -6.55 2.62
C ARG A 38 -23.45 -6.71 3.11
N LYS A 39 -22.83 -5.63 3.58
CA LYS A 39 -21.48 -5.65 4.17
C LYS A 39 -21.41 -6.61 5.38
N GLN A 40 -22.42 -6.58 6.25
CA GLN A 40 -22.53 -7.50 7.39
C GLN A 40 -22.66 -8.96 6.95
N ALA A 41 -23.55 -9.27 6.01
CA ALA A 41 -23.71 -10.64 5.51
C ALA A 41 -22.43 -11.16 4.83
N LEU A 42 -21.71 -10.30 4.10
CA LEU A 42 -20.46 -10.68 3.44
C LEU A 42 -19.32 -10.90 4.44
N VAL A 43 -19.18 -10.04 5.46
CA VAL A 43 -18.04 -10.12 6.39
C VAL A 43 -18.07 -11.39 7.25
N GLU A 44 -19.26 -11.95 7.50
CA GLU A 44 -19.43 -13.18 8.28
C GLU A 44 -18.72 -14.39 7.66
N SER A 45 -18.71 -14.47 6.33
CA SER A 45 -18.11 -15.58 5.59
C SER A 45 -16.75 -15.23 4.98
N TRP A 46 -16.35 -13.96 4.98
CA TRP A 46 -15.15 -13.53 4.29
C TRP A 46 -13.87 -13.88 5.07
N PRO A 47 -12.92 -14.63 4.48
CA PRO A 47 -11.64 -14.89 5.12
C PRO A 47 -10.76 -13.64 5.06
N CYS A 48 -10.04 -13.37 6.13
CA CYS A 48 -9.00 -12.35 6.13
C CYS A 48 -7.96 -12.68 5.05
N GLY A 49 -7.75 -11.77 4.11
CA GLY A 49 -6.73 -11.92 3.05
C GLY A 49 -5.28 -12.06 3.57
N TRP A 50 -5.06 -11.87 4.88
CA TRP A 50 -3.77 -12.07 5.52
C TRP A 50 -3.68 -13.38 6.32
N CYS A 51 -4.45 -13.50 7.42
CA CYS A 51 -4.35 -14.65 8.33
C CYS A 51 -5.39 -15.77 8.07
N VAL A 52 -6.16 -15.65 6.99
CA VAL A 52 -7.26 -16.54 6.57
C VAL A 52 -8.41 -16.78 7.57
N ALA A 53 -8.31 -16.26 8.79
CA ALA A 53 -9.38 -16.32 9.77
C ALA A 53 -10.62 -15.55 9.26
N PRO A 54 -11.84 -16.04 9.53
CA PRO A 54 -13.06 -15.32 9.15
C PRO A 54 -13.09 -13.96 9.84
N LEU A 55 -13.43 -12.91 9.10
CA LEU A 55 -13.47 -11.54 9.64
C LEU A 55 -14.57 -11.39 10.70
N ARG A 56 -15.76 -11.93 10.41
CA ARG A 56 -16.96 -11.83 11.27
C ARG A 56 -17.41 -10.38 11.50
N VAL A 57 -18.56 -10.21 12.16
CA VAL A 57 -19.18 -8.89 12.39
C VAL A 57 -18.30 -8.01 13.30
N GLU A 58 -17.54 -8.63 14.22
CA GLU A 58 -16.62 -7.92 15.10
C GLU A 58 -15.56 -7.13 14.34
N ALA A 59 -15.18 -7.56 13.12
CA ALA A 59 -14.24 -6.82 12.29
C ALA A 59 -14.77 -5.46 11.82
N LEU A 60 -16.08 -5.32 11.59
CA LEU A 60 -16.71 -4.06 11.20
C LEU A 60 -16.71 -3.10 12.39
N ALA A 61 -17.16 -3.58 13.55
CA ALA A 61 -17.18 -2.78 14.78
C ALA A 61 -15.79 -2.30 15.18
N ARG A 62 -14.76 -3.15 15.02
CA ARG A 62 -13.36 -2.78 15.26
C ARG A 62 -12.89 -1.68 14.29
N ALA A 63 -13.22 -1.80 13.00
CA ALA A 63 -12.93 -0.76 12.01
C ALA A 63 -13.64 0.56 12.30
N ASP A 64 -14.90 0.52 12.76
CA ASP A 64 -15.65 1.70 13.20
C ASP A 64 -14.94 2.41 14.36
N ALA A 65 -14.52 1.65 15.37
CA ALA A 65 -13.81 2.18 16.53
C ALA A 65 -12.47 2.83 16.15
N ILE A 66 -11.66 2.16 15.31
CA ILE A 66 -10.39 2.70 14.80
C ILE A 66 -10.62 4.00 14.03
N PHE A 67 -11.62 4.01 13.14
CA PHE A 67 -11.91 5.20 12.34
C PHE A 67 -12.42 6.36 13.19
N ALA A 68 -13.28 6.10 14.19
CA ALA A 68 -13.77 7.13 15.11
C ALA A 68 -12.64 7.76 15.93
N ALA A 69 -11.71 6.94 16.45
CA ALA A 69 -10.55 7.43 17.19
C ALA A 69 -9.60 8.24 16.29
N TYR A 70 -9.37 7.80 15.04
CA TYR A 70 -8.61 8.55 14.05
C TYR A 70 -9.28 9.90 13.73
N ALA A 71 -10.59 9.88 13.47
CA ALA A 71 -11.35 11.08 13.17
C ALA A 71 -11.29 12.10 14.31
N HIS A 72 -11.43 11.65 15.56
CA HIS A 72 -11.31 12.49 16.74
C HIS A 72 -9.93 13.18 16.82
N LYS A 73 -8.84 12.42 16.64
CA LYS A 73 -7.48 12.99 16.62
C LYS A 73 -7.28 13.98 15.47
N ALA A 74 -7.72 13.63 14.26
CA ALA A 74 -7.60 14.48 13.09
C ALA A 74 -8.35 15.80 13.27
N PHE A 75 -9.58 15.77 13.79
CA PHE A 75 -10.34 16.99 14.06
C PHE A 75 -9.74 17.86 15.17
N ALA A 76 -9.16 17.24 16.21
CA ALA A 76 -8.44 17.99 17.25
C ALA A 76 -7.20 18.71 16.69
N GLN A 77 -6.48 18.05 15.77
CA GLN A 77 -5.28 18.61 15.16
C GLN A 77 -5.58 19.71 14.11
N PHE A 78 -6.66 19.54 13.33
CA PHE A 78 -6.97 20.40 12.18
C PHE A 78 -8.24 21.24 12.37
N HIS A 79 -8.43 21.82 13.55
CA HIS A 79 -9.64 22.58 13.92
C HIS A 79 -9.97 23.78 13.02
N THR A 80 -9.01 24.28 12.23
CA THR A 80 -9.22 25.41 11.30
C THR A 80 -9.48 24.99 9.86
N LEU A 81 -9.28 23.72 9.49
CA LEU A 81 -9.43 23.25 8.12
C LEU A 81 -10.76 22.52 7.95
N GLN A 82 -11.53 22.92 6.94
CA GLN A 82 -12.68 22.14 6.48
C GLN A 82 -12.18 20.91 5.72
N ALA A 83 -11.86 19.84 6.45
CA ALA A 83 -11.48 18.56 5.87
C ALA A 83 -12.70 17.62 5.77
N ARG A 84 -12.86 16.97 4.61
CA ARG A 84 -13.76 15.83 4.45
C ARG A 84 -12.96 14.55 4.60
N MET A 85 -13.25 13.76 5.64
CA MET A 85 -12.65 12.43 5.77
C MET A 85 -13.33 11.41 4.87
N VAL A 86 -12.53 10.64 4.14
CA VAL A 86 -12.98 9.52 3.31
C VAL A 86 -12.60 8.23 4.01
N ARG A 87 -13.58 7.36 4.22
CA ARG A 87 -13.39 6.10 4.94
C ARG A 87 -12.89 5.01 3.99
N ASN A 88 -11.60 4.67 4.10
CA ASN A 88 -11.00 3.56 3.35
C ASN A 88 -11.04 2.24 4.13
N LEU A 89 -11.02 2.29 5.47
CA LEU A 89 -11.09 1.13 6.35
C LEU A 89 -12.55 0.71 6.62
N HIS A 90 -12.93 -0.47 6.13
CA HIS A 90 -14.28 -1.01 6.29
C HIS A 90 -14.37 -2.17 7.28
N ALA A 91 -13.33 -3.00 7.36
CA ALA A 91 -13.23 -4.09 8.33
C ALA A 91 -11.77 -4.20 8.83
N CYS A 92 -11.57 -4.62 10.08
CA CYS A 92 -10.26 -4.87 10.65
C CYS A 92 -10.27 -6.26 11.32
N CYS A 93 -9.41 -7.17 10.86
CA CYS A 93 -9.39 -8.54 11.35
C CYS A 93 -9.11 -8.59 12.86
N PRO A 94 -9.97 -9.21 13.68
CA PRO A 94 -9.78 -9.25 15.14
C PRO A 94 -8.58 -10.09 15.58
N ARG A 95 -8.04 -10.95 14.68
CA ARG A 95 -6.92 -11.85 14.98
C ARG A 95 -5.54 -11.24 14.67
N CYS A 96 -5.40 -10.56 13.54
CA CYS A 96 -4.11 -10.08 13.05
C CYS A 96 -4.07 -8.58 12.72
N ASP A 97 -5.15 -7.85 13.03
CA ASP A 97 -5.29 -6.40 12.78
C ASP A 97 -5.17 -5.95 11.32
N ALA A 98 -5.26 -6.89 10.37
CA ALA A 98 -5.26 -6.55 8.95
C ALA A 98 -6.49 -5.69 8.60
N GLY A 99 -6.24 -4.53 8.00
CA GLY A 99 -7.28 -3.64 7.49
C GLY A 99 -7.80 -4.11 6.14
N HIS A 100 -9.10 -3.97 5.92
CA HIS A 100 -9.77 -4.33 4.67
C HIS A 100 -10.66 -3.18 4.19
N ARG A 101 -10.63 -2.92 2.89
CA ARG A 101 -11.56 -2.02 2.20
C ARG A 101 -12.65 -2.86 1.53
N TYR A 102 -13.89 -2.41 1.66
CA TYR A 102 -14.98 -2.97 0.88
C TYR A 102 -14.98 -2.34 -0.52
N ASP A 103 -14.84 -3.17 -1.55
CA ASP A 103 -14.90 -2.77 -2.95
C ASP A 103 -16.31 -3.00 -3.48
N GLU A 104 -17.08 -1.92 -3.60
CA GLU A 104 -18.50 -1.96 -4.00
C GLU A 104 -18.75 -2.61 -5.38
N PRO A 105 -17.99 -2.28 -6.43
CA PRO A 105 -18.16 -2.89 -7.75
C PRO A 105 -18.02 -4.41 -7.74
N THR A 106 -17.07 -4.95 -6.98
CA THR A 106 -16.83 -6.40 -6.93
C THR A 106 -17.58 -7.09 -5.78
N ASN A 107 -18.16 -6.33 -4.84
CA ASN A 107 -18.70 -6.81 -3.57
C ASN A 107 -17.70 -7.69 -2.80
N ARG A 108 -16.43 -7.25 -2.71
CA ARG A 108 -15.36 -7.99 -2.03
C ARG A 108 -14.66 -7.15 -0.99
N PHE A 109 -14.12 -7.79 0.04
CA PHE A 109 -13.14 -7.15 0.92
C PHE A 109 -11.74 -7.34 0.35
N VAL A 110 -11.09 -6.23 0.02
CA VAL A 110 -9.71 -6.18 -0.46
C VAL A 110 -8.82 -5.81 0.72
N LEU A 111 -7.71 -6.54 0.89
CA LEU A 111 -6.71 -6.22 1.90
C LEU A 111 -6.13 -4.82 1.62
N LEU A 112 -6.17 -3.93 2.60
CA LEU A 112 -5.46 -2.66 2.52
C LEU A 112 -3.97 -2.93 2.68
N HIS A 113 -3.15 -2.28 1.86
CA HIS A 113 -1.70 -2.46 1.94
C HIS A 113 -1.22 -2.09 3.36
N LEU A 114 -0.50 -3.01 4.00
CA LEU A 114 -0.12 -2.91 5.42
C LEU A 114 0.61 -1.59 5.76
N MET A 115 1.34 -1.03 4.80
CA MET A 115 2.01 0.26 4.97
C MET A 115 1.05 1.45 5.04
N GLU A 116 0.08 1.56 4.12
CA GLU A 116 -0.93 2.63 4.17
C GLU A 116 -1.75 2.55 5.47
N PHE A 117 -2.06 1.33 5.91
CA PHE A 117 -2.84 1.12 7.13
C PHE A 117 -2.05 1.47 8.40
N ARG A 118 -0.78 1.05 8.51
CA ARG A 118 0.03 1.34 9.70
C ARG A 118 0.50 2.79 9.77
N GLU A 119 0.83 3.41 8.64
CA GLU A 119 1.19 4.83 8.63
C GLU A 119 -0.01 5.71 9.02
N THR A 120 -1.21 5.37 8.54
CA THR A 120 -2.41 6.19 8.80
C THR A 120 -3.03 5.89 10.18
N PHE A 121 -3.03 4.63 10.61
CA PHE A 121 -3.78 4.20 11.81
C PHE A 121 -2.91 3.57 12.91
N GLY A 122 -1.60 3.44 12.72
CA GLY A 122 -0.71 2.71 13.63
C GLY A 122 -0.66 3.29 15.05
N GLU A 123 -0.68 4.61 15.20
CA GLU A 123 -0.75 5.26 16.51
C GLU A 123 -2.13 5.12 17.16
N VAL A 124 -3.19 5.21 16.36
CA VAL A 124 -4.58 5.07 16.83
C VAL A 124 -4.86 3.65 17.31
N LEU A 125 -4.34 2.64 16.59
CA LEU A 125 -4.48 1.23 16.95
C LEU A 125 -3.87 0.89 18.32
N ARG A 126 -2.77 1.55 18.70
CA ARG A 126 -2.11 1.32 20.00
C ARG A 126 -2.91 1.88 21.17
N GLU A 127 -3.69 2.93 20.95
CA GLU A 127 -4.47 3.62 21.99
C GLU A 127 -5.93 3.15 22.07
N ALA A 128 -6.57 2.87 20.93
CA ALA A 128 -8.01 2.68 20.86
C ALA A 128 -8.49 1.28 21.29
N VAL A 129 -7.61 0.28 21.27
CA VAL A 129 -7.97 -1.10 21.62
C VAL A 129 -6.83 -1.69 22.45
N PRO A 130 -7.05 -2.08 23.73
CA PRO A 130 -6.04 -2.82 24.46
C PRO A 130 -5.70 -4.05 23.62
N PRO A 131 -4.40 -4.34 23.35
CA PRO A 131 -4.05 -5.50 22.56
C PRO A 131 -4.74 -6.69 23.20
N PRO A 132 -5.41 -7.57 22.44
CA PRO A 132 -5.90 -8.79 23.03
C PRO A 132 -4.72 -9.43 23.76
N THR A 133 -4.96 -10.00 24.95
CA THR A 133 -3.98 -10.82 25.67
C THR A 133 -3.79 -12.14 24.92
N VAL A 134 -3.54 -12.03 23.63
CA VAL A 134 -2.98 -13.05 22.79
C VAL A 134 -1.51 -12.71 22.84
N THR A 135 -0.76 -13.51 23.60
CA THR A 135 0.67 -13.66 23.40
C THR A 135 0.86 -13.79 21.90
N LEU A 136 1.32 -12.72 21.24
CA LEU A 136 1.61 -12.72 19.82
C LEU A 136 2.80 -13.66 19.63
N ALA A 137 2.52 -14.95 19.51
CA ALA A 137 3.36 -15.85 18.77
C ALA A 137 3.33 -15.32 17.33
N TRP A 138 4.33 -14.51 16.97
CA TRP A 138 4.59 -14.00 15.61
C TRP A 138 4.40 -15.16 14.60
N PRO A 139 3.30 -15.24 13.83
CA PRO A 139 3.05 -16.39 12.96
C PRO A 139 3.48 -16.15 11.51
N TRP A 140 4.31 -15.13 11.22
CA TRP A 140 4.57 -14.63 9.86
C TRP A 140 5.57 -15.44 9.03
N LEU A 141 5.88 -16.68 9.40
CA LEU A 141 6.57 -17.56 8.47
C LEU A 141 5.49 -18.15 7.57
N ALA A 142 5.39 -17.63 6.34
CA ALA A 142 4.85 -18.42 5.24
C ALA A 142 5.41 -19.85 5.37
N PRO A 143 4.61 -20.90 5.15
CA PRO A 143 5.06 -22.27 5.40
C PRO A 143 6.43 -22.46 4.75
N PRO A 144 7.42 -23.07 5.46
CA PRO A 144 8.77 -23.21 4.93
C PRO A 144 8.73 -23.74 3.49
N GLY A 145 9.33 -22.98 2.56
CA GLY A 145 9.31 -23.31 1.13
C GLY A 145 8.20 -22.65 0.30
N ALA A 146 7.29 -21.86 0.89
CA ALA A 146 6.35 -21.04 0.12
C ALA A 146 7.12 -20.02 -0.74
N MET A 147 6.79 -19.99 -2.04
CA MET A 147 7.37 -19.06 -3.00
C MET A 147 6.42 -17.89 -3.23
N HIS A 148 6.96 -16.69 -3.29
CA HIS A 148 6.27 -15.45 -3.58
C HIS A 148 6.73 -14.92 -4.95
N ARG A 149 5.77 -14.45 -5.76
CA ARG A 149 6.03 -13.95 -7.11
C ARG A 149 6.12 -12.44 -7.07
N VAL A 150 7.28 -11.90 -7.47
CA VAL A 150 7.50 -10.45 -7.56
C VAL A 150 7.58 -10.08 -9.04
N LYS A 151 6.74 -9.15 -9.46
CA LYS A 151 6.84 -8.55 -10.78
C LYS A 151 7.98 -7.56 -10.80
N LEU A 152 8.85 -7.70 -11.79
CA LEU A 152 10.00 -6.85 -12.01
C LEU A 152 9.77 -5.99 -13.24
N THR A 153 10.19 -4.75 -13.12
CA THR A 153 10.43 -3.84 -14.24
C THR A 153 11.81 -3.22 -14.06
N ARG A 154 12.45 -2.76 -15.13
CA ARG A 154 13.77 -2.10 -15.03
C ARG A 154 13.93 -0.95 -16.01
N ASP A 155 14.84 -0.04 -15.69
CA ASP A 155 15.28 1.00 -16.61
C ASP A 155 15.90 0.36 -17.87
N SER A 156 15.61 0.93 -19.05
CA SER A 156 16.30 0.54 -20.28
C SER A 156 17.73 1.06 -20.22
N VAL A 157 18.71 0.20 -20.48
CA VAL A 157 20.12 0.60 -20.51
C VAL A 157 20.59 0.50 -21.96
N CYS A 158 20.98 1.61 -22.59
CA CYS A 158 21.46 1.57 -23.98
C CYS A 158 22.89 1.00 -24.08
N LEU A 159 23.09 -0.25 -23.64
CA LEU A 159 24.33 -1.00 -23.79
C LEU A 159 24.14 -2.07 -24.87
N ALA A 160 25.24 -2.38 -25.58
CA ALA A 160 25.23 -3.36 -26.66
C ALA A 160 24.67 -4.72 -26.21
N ASP A 161 24.87 -5.08 -24.95
CA ASP A 161 24.44 -6.34 -24.35
C ASP A 161 23.02 -6.30 -23.74
N ASP A 162 22.37 -5.13 -23.68
CA ASP A 162 21.03 -4.98 -23.07
C ASP A 162 19.88 -5.28 -24.05
N VAL A 163 20.16 -5.34 -25.35
CA VAL A 163 19.16 -5.51 -26.42
C VAL A 163 18.32 -6.77 -26.24
N ALA A 164 18.88 -7.82 -25.63
CA ALA A 164 18.22 -9.10 -25.43
C ALA A 164 17.58 -9.27 -24.03
N ALA A 165 17.85 -8.36 -23.09
CA ALA A 165 17.41 -8.55 -21.72
C ALA A 165 15.98 -7.97 -21.50
N PRO A 166 15.05 -8.75 -20.92
CA PRO A 166 13.65 -8.37 -20.84
C PRO A 166 13.42 -7.19 -19.88
N HIS A 167 12.58 -6.22 -20.29
CA HIS A 167 12.25 -5.04 -19.46
C HIS A 167 11.18 -5.33 -18.38
N VAL A 168 10.41 -6.40 -18.53
CA VAL A 168 9.33 -6.78 -17.60
C VAL A 168 9.28 -8.28 -17.43
N GLY A 169 9.21 -8.77 -16.18
CA GLY A 169 8.79 -10.13 -15.90
C GLY A 169 8.76 -10.47 -14.43
N MET A 170 9.12 -11.70 -14.07
CA MET A 170 8.79 -12.26 -12.76
C MET A 170 9.97 -13.01 -12.16
N ILE A 171 10.19 -12.83 -10.86
CA ILE A 171 11.05 -13.71 -10.06
C ILE A 171 10.23 -14.38 -8.96
N GLU A 172 10.67 -15.56 -8.58
CA GLU A 172 10.14 -16.27 -7.42
C GLU A 172 11.14 -16.15 -6.28
N VAL A 173 10.70 -15.60 -5.15
CA VAL A 173 11.50 -15.45 -3.94
C VAL A 173 10.82 -16.17 -2.79
N PRO A 174 11.53 -16.82 -1.86
CA PRO A 174 10.89 -17.43 -0.72
C PRO A 174 10.12 -16.39 0.12
N ALA A 175 8.87 -16.70 0.43
CA ALA A 175 7.92 -15.81 1.10
C ALA A 175 8.32 -15.46 2.55
N ALA A 176 9.17 -16.28 3.16
CA ALA A 176 9.64 -16.11 4.53
C ALA A 176 10.96 -15.31 4.63
N MET A 177 11.48 -14.77 3.52
CA MET A 177 12.77 -14.08 3.52
C MET A 177 12.64 -12.56 3.73
N ASP A 178 13.75 -11.97 4.19
CA ASP A 178 13.96 -10.52 4.20
C ASP A 178 14.11 -10.00 2.78
N VAL A 179 13.78 -8.73 2.57
CA VAL A 179 13.90 -8.05 1.28
C VAL A 179 15.32 -8.13 0.70
N ALA A 180 16.37 -8.28 1.52
CA ALA A 180 17.74 -8.54 1.05
C ALA A 180 17.84 -9.79 0.15
N ALA A 181 17.02 -10.83 0.40
CA ALA A 181 16.98 -12.02 -0.45
C ALA A 181 16.43 -11.73 -1.86
N ILE A 182 15.64 -10.66 -2.03
CA ILE A 182 15.23 -10.19 -3.36
C ILE A 182 16.46 -9.72 -4.13
N GLY A 183 17.35 -8.95 -3.49
CA GLY A 183 18.61 -8.50 -4.10
C GLY A 183 19.50 -9.68 -4.53
N GLU A 184 19.62 -10.70 -3.68
CA GLU A 184 20.37 -11.91 -4.03
C GLU A 184 19.72 -12.70 -5.16
N ALA A 185 18.39 -12.85 -5.14
CA ALA A 185 17.65 -13.53 -6.20
C ALA A 185 17.80 -12.80 -7.54
N LEU A 186 17.75 -11.47 -7.52
CA LEU A 186 17.97 -10.62 -8.70
C LEU A 186 19.39 -10.82 -9.28
N LEU A 187 20.42 -10.85 -8.43
CA LEU A 187 21.80 -11.07 -8.87
C LEU A 187 22.05 -12.46 -9.50
N ARG A 188 21.30 -13.48 -9.07
CA ARG A 188 21.37 -14.83 -9.65
C ARG A 188 20.46 -15.00 -10.87
N SER A 189 19.57 -14.05 -11.10
CA SER A 189 18.60 -14.12 -12.19
C SER A 189 19.23 -13.65 -13.51
N PRO A 190 18.80 -14.21 -14.66
CA PRO A 190 19.25 -13.73 -15.98
C PRO A 190 18.63 -12.38 -16.38
N TRP A 191 17.92 -11.70 -15.46
CA TRP A 191 17.16 -10.48 -15.74
C TRP A 191 18.00 -9.21 -15.71
N LEU A 192 19.05 -9.19 -14.89
CA LEU A 192 19.94 -8.04 -14.83
C LEU A 192 20.86 -8.10 -16.04
N ALA A 193 21.05 -6.96 -16.70
CA ALA A 193 22.04 -6.87 -17.75
C ALA A 193 23.41 -7.21 -17.14
N HIS A 194 24.13 -8.15 -17.75
CA HIS A 194 25.50 -8.46 -17.37
C HIS A 194 26.43 -7.34 -17.85
N VAL A 195 26.45 -6.22 -17.14
CA VAL A 195 27.27 -5.06 -17.50
C VAL A 195 28.67 -5.17 -16.88
N GLY A 196 29.47 -6.10 -17.40
CA GLY A 196 30.85 -6.31 -16.96
C GLY A 196 30.97 -6.69 -15.47
N SER A 197 32.16 -6.47 -14.90
CA SER A 197 32.48 -6.82 -13.52
C SER A 197 32.07 -5.76 -12.47
N ASN A 198 31.57 -4.60 -12.93
CA ASN A 198 31.22 -3.45 -12.11
C ASN A 198 29.87 -2.89 -12.54
N ALA A 199 28.80 -3.38 -11.91
CA ALA A 199 27.43 -2.95 -12.17
C ALA A 199 26.73 -2.73 -10.83
N THR A 200 26.11 -1.56 -10.66
CA THR A 200 25.35 -1.22 -9.47
C THR A 200 23.90 -0.96 -9.87
N TRP A 201 22.99 -1.59 -9.14
CA TRP A 201 21.55 -1.47 -9.29
C TRP A 201 20.95 -1.05 -7.95
N TRP A 202 19.75 -0.48 -8.00
CA TRP A 202 18.99 -0.25 -6.79
C TRP A 202 17.49 -0.35 -7.04
N CYS A 203 16.74 -0.61 -5.97
CA CYS A 203 15.28 -0.63 -6.00
C CYS A 203 14.73 -0.28 -4.62
N SER A 204 13.47 0.13 -4.57
CA SER A 204 12.78 0.45 -3.31
C SER A 204 11.62 -0.52 -3.08
N ALA A 205 11.54 -1.05 -1.87
CA ALA A 205 10.50 -1.94 -1.38
C ALA A 205 9.89 -1.33 -0.10
N GLY A 206 8.95 -0.42 -0.28
CA GLY A 206 8.40 0.39 0.82
C GLY A 206 9.46 1.34 1.40
N SER A 207 9.69 1.26 2.71
CA SER A 207 10.70 2.09 3.42
C SER A 207 12.14 1.58 3.30
N VAL A 208 12.35 0.43 2.66
CA VAL A 208 13.67 -0.17 2.48
C VAL A 208 14.13 0.02 1.05
N THR A 209 15.33 0.56 0.88
CA THR A 209 16.03 0.62 -0.40
C THR A 209 17.12 -0.44 -0.42
N LEU A 210 17.16 -1.22 -1.50
CA LEU A 210 18.22 -2.16 -1.77
C LEU A 210 19.18 -1.56 -2.78
N VAL A 211 20.47 -1.63 -2.48
CA VAL A 211 21.56 -1.34 -3.42
C VAL A 211 22.35 -2.62 -3.60
N PHE A 212 22.47 -3.11 -4.83
CA PHE A 212 23.05 -4.43 -5.10
C PHE A 212 23.78 -4.42 -6.44
N GLY A 213 24.68 -5.37 -6.63
CA GLY A 213 25.51 -5.36 -7.83
C GLY A 213 26.65 -6.34 -7.80
N LEU A 214 27.57 -6.13 -8.75
CA LEU A 214 28.87 -6.80 -8.84
C LEU A 214 29.96 -5.74 -8.71
N ARG A 215 30.98 -6.01 -7.91
CA ARG A 215 32.22 -5.22 -7.83
C ARG A 215 33.41 -6.13 -8.00
N ALA A 216 34.19 -5.94 -9.06
CA ALA A 216 35.25 -6.87 -9.45
C ALA A 216 34.77 -8.33 -9.53
N ALA A 217 33.54 -8.54 -10.01
CA ALA A 217 32.82 -9.83 -10.05
C ALA A 217 32.34 -10.39 -8.70
N ASP A 218 32.62 -9.73 -7.57
CA ASP A 218 32.07 -10.12 -6.28
C ASP A 218 30.65 -9.54 -6.11
N PRO A 219 29.63 -10.37 -5.84
CA PRO A 219 28.27 -9.91 -5.60
C PRO A 219 28.15 -9.21 -4.25
N PHE A 220 27.38 -8.13 -4.22
CA PHE A 220 27.04 -7.45 -2.97
C PHE A 220 25.55 -7.08 -2.95
N VAL A 221 25.00 -7.07 -1.73
CA VAL A 221 23.66 -6.55 -1.43
C VAL A 221 23.79 -5.69 -0.18
N ARG A 222 23.25 -4.47 -0.25
CA ARG A 222 23.20 -3.49 0.84
C ARG A 222 21.76 -3.08 1.05
N ARG A 223 21.35 -3.10 2.31
CA ARG A 223 20.02 -2.69 2.75
C ARG A 223 20.10 -1.34 3.42
N ILE A 224 19.33 -0.38 2.93
CA ILE A 224 19.22 0.97 3.49
C ILE A 224 17.82 1.09 4.09
N GLY A 225 17.77 1.30 5.40
CA GLY A 225 16.55 1.27 6.19
C GLY A 225 16.64 0.27 7.36
N LYS A 226 15.93 0.58 8.45
CA LYS A 226 15.91 -0.26 9.65
C LYS A 226 14.78 -1.28 9.63
N ASP A 227 13.72 -1.01 8.87
CA ASP A 227 12.53 -1.85 8.84
C ASP A 227 12.84 -3.22 8.24
N VAL A 228 12.16 -4.24 8.76
CA VAL A 228 12.15 -5.59 8.19
C VAL A 228 10.91 -5.67 7.31
N VAL A 229 11.13 -5.74 5.99
CA VAL A 229 10.07 -5.87 5.00
C VAL A 229 10.05 -7.32 4.55
N ALA A 230 8.98 -8.04 4.86
CA ALA A 230 8.79 -9.39 4.36
C ALA A 230 8.63 -9.38 2.85
N THR A 231 9.24 -10.35 2.16
CA THR A 231 9.14 -10.49 0.70
C THR A 231 7.69 -10.57 0.20
N THR A 232 6.79 -11.16 1.00
CA THR A 232 5.35 -11.28 0.70
C THR A 232 4.62 -9.96 0.47
N ILE A 233 5.17 -8.85 0.98
CA ILE A 233 4.57 -7.52 0.83
C ILE A 233 4.97 -6.90 -0.52
N VAL A 234 6.07 -7.35 -1.12
CA VAL A 234 6.61 -6.78 -2.36
C VAL A 234 5.95 -7.46 -3.56
N THR A 235 4.95 -6.84 -4.17
CA THR A 235 4.30 -7.41 -5.37
C THR A 235 4.98 -6.96 -6.66
N ASP A 236 5.46 -5.71 -6.68
CA ASP A 236 6.04 -5.07 -7.84
C ASP A 236 7.32 -4.35 -7.42
N LEU A 237 8.34 -4.46 -8.25
CA LEU A 237 9.64 -3.85 -8.02
C LEU A 237 10.16 -3.24 -9.32
N HIS A 238 10.57 -1.97 -9.24
CA HIS A 238 11.26 -1.31 -10.33
C HIS A 238 12.76 -1.23 -10.01
N VAL A 239 13.59 -1.76 -10.91
CA VAL A 239 15.04 -1.87 -10.74
C VAL A 239 15.73 -0.80 -11.58
N HIS A 240 16.44 0.08 -10.90
CA HIS A 240 17.17 1.18 -11.50
C HIS A 240 18.64 0.83 -11.70
N TYR A 241 19.18 1.20 -12.85
CA TYR A 241 20.62 1.04 -13.14
C TYR A 241 21.40 2.28 -12.73
N ALA A 242 22.50 2.11 -11.99
CA ALA A 242 23.42 3.17 -11.62
C ALA A 242 24.78 2.94 -12.29
N ALA A 243 24.91 3.42 -13.53
CA ALA A 243 26.07 3.18 -14.39
C ALA A 243 27.42 3.46 -13.70
N ARG A 244 28.17 2.39 -13.42
CA ARG A 244 29.55 2.40 -12.87
C ARG A 244 29.75 3.28 -11.62
N ARG A 245 28.70 3.53 -10.85
CA ARG A 245 28.81 4.26 -9.59
C ARG A 245 29.29 3.32 -8.50
N ASP A 246 30.20 3.82 -7.67
CA ASP A 246 30.56 3.10 -6.45
C ASP A 246 29.32 2.95 -5.55
N HIS A 247 29.18 1.77 -4.98
CA HIS A 247 27.98 1.42 -4.21
C HIS A 247 27.90 2.19 -2.89
N ASP A 248 29.03 2.58 -2.29
CA ASP A 248 29.03 3.36 -1.05
C ASP A 248 28.56 4.79 -1.31
N ASP A 249 28.97 5.38 -2.43
CA ASP A 249 28.49 6.69 -2.87
C ASP A 249 26.98 6.66 -3.17
N LEU A 250 26.51 5.61 -3.84
CA LEU A 250 25.08 5.45 -4.10
C LEU A 250 24.30 5.25 -2.79
N CYS A 251 24.82 4.46 -1.85
CA CYS A 251 24.19 4.27 -0.55
C CYS A 251 24.07 5.60 0.21
N ARG A 252 25.12 6.41 0.21
CA ARG A 252 25.12 7.74 0.83
C ARG A 252 24.08 8.65 0.21
N GLU A 253 24.03 8.71 -1.13
CA GLU A 253 23.04 9.51 -1.84
C GLU A 253 21.61 9.06 -1.53
N MET A 254 21.35 7.74 -1.45
CA MET A 254 20.03 7.25 -1.10
C MET A 254 19.64 7.69 0.32
N VAL A 255 20.55 7.63 1.28
CA VAL A 255 20.32 8.14 2.65
C VAL A 255 20.05 9.65 2.64
N GLU A 256 20.84 10.43 1.89
CA GLU A 256 20.66 11.88 1.74
C GLU A 256 19.31 12.24 1.11
N ARG A 257 18.81 11.41 0.20
CA ARG A 257 17.47 11.51 -0.42
C ARG A 257 16.34 11.01 0.50
N GLY A 258 16.64 10.57 1.72
CA GLY A 258 15.67 10.12 2.70
C GLY A 258 15.32 8.63 2.63
N ALA A 259 16.09 7.80 1.88
CA ALA A 259 15.92 6.35 1.94
C ALA A 259 16.16 5.86 3.38
N GLY A 260 15.21 5.08 3.91
CA GLY A 260 15.24 4.61 5.29
C GLY A 260 14.77 5.62 6.34
N ALA A 261 14.34 6.83 5.95
CA ALA A 261 13.58 7.70 6.85
C ALA A 261 12.16 7.12 7.01
N SER A 262 11.86 6.65 8.21
CA SER A 262 10.49 6.25 8.58
C SER A 262 9.62 7.50 8.58
N GLY A 263 8.91 7.75 7.47
CA GLY A 263 7.87 8.78 7.43
C GLY A 263 7.86 9.60 6.15
N LYS A 264 6.71 9.53 5.48
CA LYS A 264 6.29 10.23 4.25
C LYS A 264 6.75 9.51 2.98
N GLY A 265 5.84 8.74 2.41
CA GLY A 265 5.95 8.22 1.05
C GLY A 265 6.28 9.34 0.07
N GLY A 266 7.56 9.50 -0.22
CA GLY A 266 8.03 10.23 -1.38
C GLY A 266 7.73 9.37 -2.58
N THR A 267 6.75 9.79 -3.39
CA THR A 267 6.60 9.28 -4.74
C THR A 267 7.94 9.43 -5.45
N SER A 268 8.46 8.32 -6.00
CA SER A 268 9.65 8.35 -6.84
C SER A 268 9.50 9.47 -7.88
N PRO A 269 10.49 10.37 -8.05
CA PRO A 269 10.39 11.44 -9.05
C PRO A 269 10.13 10.80 -10.42
N ALA A 270 9.20 11.38 -11.17
CA ALA A 270 8.84 10.88 -12.49
C ALA A 270 10.11 10.81 -13.37
N PRO A 271 10.24 9.78 -14.23
CA PRO A 271 11.36 9.68 -15.15
C PRO A 271 11.29 10.87 -16.14
N GLY A 272 12.03 11.95 -15.85
CA GLY A 272 11.99 13.19 -16.63
C GLY A 272 12.62 14.42 -15.96
N ASP A 273 12.79 14.42 -14.63
CA ASP A 273 13.37 15.58 -13.91
C ASP A 273 14.91 15.54 -13.79
N ARG A 274 15.63 15.15 -14.84
CA ARG A 274 17.11 15.23 -14.91
C ARG A 274 17.59 15.86 -16.20
#